data_AF-A0AAD6CUA9-F1
#
_entry.id   AF-A0AAD6CUA9-F1
#
_cell.length_a   1.000
_cell.length_b   1.000
_cell.length_c   1.000
_cell.angle_alpha   90.00
_cell.angle_beta   90.00
_cell.angle_gamma   90.00
#
_symmetry.space_group_name_H-M   'P 1'
#
loop_
_entity.id
_entity.type
_entity.pdbx_description
1 polymer ?
#
loop_
_entity_poly.entity_id
_entity_poly.type
_entity_poly.pdbx_seq_one_letter_code
_entity_poly.pdbx_strand_id
1 'polypeptide(L)'
;MLTKSADLELAPYFPDEDEGYAYFNPSDPKSLTTTLDNLEAFILSEGPFDAILAFSHGAQLAATYLVERGKSRSSPGAGGIQFAIFFSGEFHIRPPLALEFWPQWRR
;
A
#
# COMPACT_ATOMS: atom_id res chain seq x y z
N MET A 1 -10.02 -11.97 -3.97
CA MET A 1 -11.44 -12.32 -4.16
C MET A 1 -12.23 -11.01 -4.08
N LEU A 2 -12.29 -10.25 -5.17
CA LEU A 2 -13.05 -9.00 -5.25
C LEU A 2 -14.54 -9.35 -5.19
N THR A 3 -15.25 -8.72 -4.27
CA THR A 3 -16.69 -8.88 -4.12
C THR A 3 -17.36 -8.52 -5.43
N LYS A 4 -18.26 -9.41 -5.86
CA LYS A 4 -19.11 -9.39 -7.04
C LYS A 4 -20.09 -8.20 -7.00
N SER A 5 -19.56 -6.99 -7.06
CA SER A 5 -20.30 -5.73 -7.12
C SER A 5 -19.54 -4.64 -7.87
N ALA A 6 -18.46 -4.97 -8.59
CA ALA A 6 -17.98 -4.07 -9.63
C ALA A 6 -19.13 -3.92 -10.64
N ASP A 7 -19.55 -2.68 -10.86
CA ASP A 7 -20.62 -2.33 -11.79
C ASP A 7 -20.48 -3.12 -13.09
N LEU A 8 -21.54 -3.81 -13.51
CA LEU A 8 -21.56 -4.56 -14.78
C LEU A 8 -21.17 -3.68 -15.98
N GLU A 9 -21.42 -2.37 -15.88
CA GLU A 9 -21.02 -1.33 -16.84
C GLU A 9 -19.50 -1.16 -16.96
N LEU A 10 -18.75 -1.48 -15.91
CA LEU A 10 -17.30 -1.36 -15.87
C LEU A 10 -16.58 -2.64 -16.32
N ALA A 11 -17.27 -3.78 -16.32
CA ALA A 11 -16.70 -5.08 -16.70
C ALA A 11 -15.99 -5.09 -18.08
N PRO A 12 -16.47 -4.38 -19.13
CA PRO A 12 -15.77 -4.32 -20.41
C PRO A 12 -14.40 -3.63 -20.37
N TYR A 13 -14.14 -2.81 -19.34
CA TYR A 13 -12.88 -2.07 -19.20
C TYR A 13 -11.83 -2.81 -18.35
N PHE A 14 -12.22 -3.92 -17.72
CA PHE A 14 -11.33 -4.79 -16.95
C PHE A 14 -11.45 -6.21 -17.49
N PRO A 15 -10.90 -6.48 -18.69
CA PRO A 15 -10.97 -7.81 -19.28
C PRO A 15 -10.32 -8.83 -18.34
N ASP A 16 -11.02 -9.93 -18.07
CA ASP A 16 -10.57 -11.00 -17.17
C ASP A 16 -9.23 -11.65 -17.61
N GLU A 17 -8.79 -11.40 -18.84
CA GLU A 17 -7.60 -12.03 -19.44
C GLU A 17 -6.30 -11.22 -19.26
N ASP A 18 -6.37 -9.94 -18.87
CA ASP A 18 -5.18 -9.13 -18.63
C ASP A 18 -4.86 -9.09 -17.13
N GLU A 19 -3.85 -9.87 -16.71
CA GLU A 19 -3.29 -9.75 -15.36
C GLU A 19 -2.65 -8.37 -15.19
N GLY A 20 -3.31 -7.51 -14.41
CA GLY A 20 -2.75 -6.21 -14.05
C GLY A 20 -1.46 -6.34 -13.22
N TYR A 21 -0.56 -5.37 -13.36
CA TYR A 21 0.65 -5.32 -12.53
C TYR A 21 0.30 -4.97 -11.08
N ALA A 22 0.79 -5.79 -10.15
CA ALA A 22 0.60 -5.62 -8.72
C ALA A 22 1.95 -5.64 -8.00
N TYR A 23 2.12 -4.77 -7.00
CA TYR A 23 3.34 -4.75 -6.20
C TYR A 23 3.45 -5.97 -5.28
N PHE A 24 2.33 -6.47 -4.76
CA PHE A 24 2.27 -7.69 -3.97
C PHE A 24 0.94 -8.41 -4.20
N ASN A 25 0.91 -9.72 -3.90
CA ASN A 25 -0.27 -10.56 -4.02
C ASN A 25 -1.00 -10.64 -2.66
N PRO A 26 -2.25 -10.16 -2.55
CA PRO A 26 -3.02 -10.22 -1.30
C PRO A 26 -3.24 -11.65 -0.76
N SER A 27 -3.19 -12.66 -1.63
CA SER A 27 -3.33 -14.07 -1.26
C SER A 27 -2.01 -14.71 -0.80
N ASP A 28 -0.87 -14.03 -1.00
CA ASP A 28 0.44 -14.47 -0.50
C ASP A 28 1.06 -13.40 0.41
N PRO A 29 0.90 -13.52 1.74
CA PRO A 29 1.47 -12.57 2.69
C PRO A 29 2.98 -12.38 2.59
N LYS A 30 3.73 -13.39 2.10
CA LYS A 30 5.19 -13.27 1.95
C LYS A 30 5.55 -12.27 0.86
N SER A 31 4.76 -12.18 -0.20
CA SER A 31 4.97 -11.22 -1.28
C SER A 31 4.99 -9.76 -0.77
N LEU A 32 4.11 -9.43 0.19
CA LEU A 32 4.10 -8.10 0.82
C LEU A 32 5.38 -7.86 1.61
N THR A 33 5.78 -8.78 2.48
CA THR A 33 7.02 -8.64 3.28
C THR A 33 8.24 -8.47 2.39
N THR A 34 8.38 -9.31 1.35
CA THR A 34 9.48 -9.22 0.38
C THR A 34 9.48 -7.88 -0.35
N THR A 35 8.31 -7.36 -0.72
CA THR A 35 8.20 -6.07 -1.40
C THR A 35 8.59 -4.91 -0.47
N LEU A 36 8.24 -4.99 0.82
CA LEU A 36 8.67 -4.00 1.81
C LEU A 36 10.19 -4.04 2.03
N ASP A 37 10.80 -5.23 2.06
CA ASP A 37 12.25 -5.39 2.18
C ASP A 37 12.97 -4.83 0.94
N ASN A 38 12.44 -5.09 -0.27
CA ASN A 38 12.97 -4.55 -1.51
C ASN A 38 12.88 -3.01 -1.56
N LEU A 39 11.77 -2.43 -1.07
CA LEU A 39 11.61 -0.98 -1.00
C LEU A 39 12.60 -0.35 0.01
N GLU A 40 12.80 -0.97 1.18
CA GLU A 40 13.82 -0.52 2.13
C GLU A 40 15.20 -0.55 1.47
N ALA A 41 15.57 -1.66 0.84
CA ALA A 41 16.87 -1.81 0.19
C ALA A 41 17.11 -0.73 -0.87
N PHE A 42 16.09 -0.41 -1.68
CA PHE A 42 16.15 0.66 -2.68
C PHE A 42 16.32 2.04 -2.05
N ILE A 43 15.55 2.36 -1.01
CA ILE A 43 15.66 3.64 -0.30
C ILE A 43 17.06 3.81 0.31
N LEU A 44 17.64 2.72 0.84
CA LEU A 44 18.98 2.74 1.41
C LEU A 44 20.09 2.82 0.35
N SER A 45 19.90 2.26 -0.84
CA SER A 45 20.91 2.29 -1.90
C SER A 45 20.92 3.61 -2.68
N GLU A 46 19.74 4.16 -2.97
CA GLU A 46 19.60 5.35 -3.83
C GLU A 46 19.32 6.65 -3.05
N GLY A 47 19.02 6.55 -1.76
CA GLY A 47 18.68 7.69 -0.91
C GLY A 47 19.89 8.50 -0.41
N PRO A 48 19.67 9.40 0.57
CA PRO A 48 18.43 9.56 1.33
C PRO A 48 17.34 10.30 0.52
N PHE A 49 16.08 9.89 0.73
CA PHE A 49 14.91 10.59 0.24
C PHE A 49 14.21 11.30 1.40
N ASP A 50 13.81 12.55 1.20
CA ASP A 50 13.03 13.29 2.21
C ASP A 50 11.51 13.05 2.08
N ALA A 51 11.06 12.52 0.93
CA ALA A 51 9.65 12.37 0.63
C ALA A 51 9.34 11.13 -0.19
N ILE A 52 8.12 10.60 -0.01
CA ILE A 52 7.53 9.57 -0.86
C ILE A 52 6.29 10.12 -1.55
N LEU A 53 6.21 9.96 -2.87
CA LEU A 53 5.02 10.21 -3.67
C LEU A 53 4.58 8.88 -4.29
N ALA A 54 3.32 8.51 -4.08
CA ALA A 54 2.83 7.20 -4.53
C ALA A 54 1.38 7.24 -5.01
N PHE A 55 1.03 6.33 -5.93
CA PHE A 55 -0.27 6.26 -6.60
C PHE A 55 -0.88 4.86 -6.49
N SER A 56 -2.21 4.75 -6.31
CA SER A 56 -2.97 3.50 -6.34
C SER A 56 -2.38 2.43 -5.42
N HIS A 57 -2.04 1.25 -5.95
CA HIS A 57 -1.42 0.16 -5.21
C HIS A 57 -0.06 0.55 -4.61
N GLY A 58 0.70 1.44 -5.26
CA GLY A 58 1.95 1.96 -4.73
C GLY A 58 1.74 2.83 -3.48
N ALA A 59 0.63 3.57 -3.41
CA ALA A 59 0.29 4.35 -2.22
C ALA A 59 -0.01 3.45 -1.01
N GLN A 60 -0.68 2.32 -1.25
CA GLN A 60 -0.89 1.32 -0.22
C GLN A 60 0.44 0.76 0.30
N LEU A 61 1.33 0.34 -0.61
CA LEU A 61 2.65 -0.18 -0.26
C LEU A 61 3.47 0.83 0.54
N ALA A 62 3.54 2.08 0.06
CA ALA A 62 4.29 3.15 0.70
C ALA A 62 3.75 3.48 2.11
N ALA A 63 2.43 3.52 2.28
CA ALA A 63 1.82 3.72 3.59
C ALA A 63 2.14 2.56 4.55
N THR A 64 2.03 1.32 4.08
CA THR A 64 2.41 0.13 4.87
C THR A 64 3.88 0.17 5.26
N TYR A 65 4.77 0.53 4.33
CA TYR A 65 6.19 0.69 4.59
C TYR A 65 6.47 1.69 5.71
N LEU A 66 5.92 2.91 5.62
CA LEU A 66 6.12 3.95 6.64
C LEU A 66 5.58 3.51 8.02
N VAL A 67 4.45 2.82 8.06
CA VAL A 67 3.86 2.34 9.33
C VAL A 67 4.66 1.19 9.95
N GLU A 68 5.05 0.19 9.16
CA GLU A 68 5.74 -1.00 9.68
C GLU A 68 7.19 -0.70 10.00
N ARG A 69 7.87 0.04 9.12
CA ARG A 69 9.30 0.33 9.25
C ARG A 69 9.57 1.56 10.11
N GLY A 70 8.68 2.56 10.12
CA GLY A 70 8.79 3.71 11.01
C GLY A 70 8.64 3.37 12.50
N LYS A 71 7.96 2.26 12.84
CA LYS A 71 7.91 1.74 14.22
C LYS A 71 9.22 1.09 14.66
N SER A 72 10.03 0.61 13.71
CA SER A 72 11.31 -0.02 14.00
C SER A 72 12.40 1.04 13.97
N ARG A 73 13.03 1.30 15.11
CA ARG A 73 14.21 2.18 15.22
C ARG A 73 15.39 1.73 14.35
N SER A 74 15.29 0.54 13.77
CA SER A 74 16.27 -0.14 12.93
C SER A 74 16.05 0.04 11.42
N SER A 75 15.01 0.79 10.98
CA SER A 75 14.78 1.10 9.56
C SER A 75 15.14 2.56 9.26
N PRO A 76 16.42 2.86 8.98
CA PRO A 76 16.87 4.22 8.68
C PRO A 76 16.23 4.80 7.41
N GLY A 77 15.78 3.96 6.47
CA GLY A 77 15.09 4.43 5.26
C GLY A 77 13.78 5.15 5.59
N ALA A 78 12.89 4.48 6.33
CA ALA A 78 11.60 5.05 6.72
C ALA A 78 11.75 6.25 7.67
N GLY A 79 12.77 6.24 8.54
CA GLY A 79 13.07 7.35 9.43
C GLY A 79 13.57 8.62 8.74
N GLY A 80 14.08 8.50 7.51
CA GLY A 80 14.50 9.64 6.68
C GLY A 80 13.34 10.34 5.95
N ILE A 81 12.19 9.69 5.80
CA ILE A 81 11.03 10.26 5.10
C ILE A 81 10.31 11.25 6.01
N GLN A 82 10.29 12.53 5.61
CA GLN A 82 9.68 13.62 6.36
C GLN A 82 8.20 13.83 6.01
N PHE A 83 7.83 13.62 4.75
CA PHE A 83 6.44 13.74 4.29
C PHE A 83 6.10 12.75 3.18
N ALA A 84 4.82 12.38 3.09
CA ALA A 84 4.32 11.46 2.08
C ALA A 84 3.05 11.99 1.42
N ILE A 85 2.95 11.83 0.10
CA ILE A 85 1.79 12.23 -0.72
C ILE A 85 1.23 10.99 -1.40
N PHE A 86 -0.05 10.72 -1.18
CA PHE A 86 -0.75 9.54 -1.71
C PHE A 86 -1.88 9.96 -2.64
N PHE A 87 -1.87 9.43 -3.87
CA PHE A 87 -2.91 9.65 -4.86
C PHE A 87 -3.70 8.36 -5.08
N SER A 88 -5.04 8.44 -4.95
CA SER A 88 -5.96 7.33 -5.24
C SER A 88 -5.57 5.99 -4.57
N GLY A 89 -4.98 6.03 -3.38
CA GLY A 89 -4.52 4.85 -2.68
C GLY A 89 -5.67 4.02 -2.12
N GLU A 90 -5.69 2.73 -2.42
CA GLU A 90 -6.64 1.79 -1.83
C GLU A 90 -6.16 1.37 -0.43
N PHE A 91 -7.07 1.36 0.54
CA PHE A 91 -6.75 1.01 1.93
C PHE A 91 -7.32 -0.36 2.28
N HIS A 92 -6.49 -1.40 2.23
CA HIS A 92 -6.88 -2.73 2.72
C HIS A 92 -6.59 -2.81 4.23
N ILE A 93 -7.60 -2.48 5.04
CA ILE A 93 -7.54 -2.61 6.50
C ILE A 93 -7.42 -4.08 6.84
N ARG A 94 -6.35 -4.49 7.54
CA ARG A 94 -6.38 -5.77 8.27
C ARG A 94 -7.54 -5.70 9.29
N PRO A 95 -8.50 -6.64 9.27
CA PRO A 95 -9.61 -6.67 10.22
C PRO A 95 -9.05 -7.07 11.60
N PRO A 96 -8.60 -6.08 12.39
CA PRO A 96 -9.40 -5.66 13.54
C PRO A 96 -9.55 -4.14 13.69
N LEU A 97 -8.85 -3.30 12.89
CA LEU A 97 -8.87 -1.84 13.05
C LEU A 97 -10.02 -1.13 12.32
N ALA A 98 -10.68 -1.80 11.37
CA ALA A 98 -11.78 -1.19 10.60
C ALA A 98 -13.02 -0.89 11.46
N LEU A 99 -13.26 -1.70 12.51
CA LEU A 99 -14.44 -1.57 13.36
C LEU A 99 -14.32 -0.42 14.37
N GLU A 100 -13.11 0.03 14.70
CA GLU A 100 -12.90 1.16 15.63
C GLU A 100 -13.01 2.54 14.95
N PHE A 101 -12.72 2.64 13.65
CA PHE A 101 -12.71 3.92 12.92
C PHE A 101 -14.03 4.28 12.23
N TRP A 102 -14.93 3.31 12.03
CA TRP A 102 -16.18 3.49 11.28
C TRP A 102 -17.21 4.46 11.90
N PRO A 103 -17.37 4.61 13.22
CA PRO A 103 -18.43 5.48 13.77
C PRO A 103 -18.17 6.99 13.64
N GLN A 104 -16.96 7.42 13.26
CA GLN A 104 -16.48 8.79 13.53
C GLN A 104 -16.70 9.79 12.39
N TRP A 105 -17.13 9.32 11.20
CA TRP A 105 -17.23 10.13 9.98
C TRP A 105 -18.65 10.27 9.39
N ARG A 106 -19.69 10.04 10.20
CA ARG A 106 -21.04 10.52 9.87
C ARG A 106 -21.35 11.81 10.61
N ARG A 107 -21.10 12.94 9.97
CA ARG A 107 -21.90 14.15 10.12
C ARG A 107 -22.58 14.46 8.80
#